data_AF-A0A8H3HQ16-F1
#
_entry.id   AF-A0A8H3HQ16-F1
#
_cell.length_a   1.000
_cell.length_b   1.000
_cell.length_c   1.000
_cell.angle_alpha   90.00
_cell.angle_beta   90.00
_cell.angle_gamma   90.00
#
_symmetry.space_group_name_H-M   'P 1'
#
loop_
_entity.id
_entity.type
_entity.pdbx_description
1 polymer ?
#
loop_
_entity_poly.entity_id
_entity_poly.type
_entity_poly.pdbx_seq_one_letter_code
_entity_poly.pdbx_strand_id
1 'polypeptide(L)'
;LACHRRPFTRPPSRCNKCTLEYLWSGLLNLEKEEDYIGSTAALLFSDLLKLIRPPHDRPYRLKTSTQKQVIATLRDWGLLDVTARILLRLGSTQNDFLVLRKITLFYSELASTVPKSELAHYFRDCVPTWKKFNSYLTILGNLPVISSKTPHMYFDMCTTTWNHISASLGLALATRDHFGEDCYSS
;
A
#
# COMPACT_ATOMS: atom_id res chain seq x y z
N LEU A 1 -52.71 11.28 27.68
CA LEU A 1 -52.46 10.38 26.52
C LEU A 1 -51.00 10.52 26.13
N ALA A 2 -50.23 9.48 26.41
CA ALA A 2 -48.77 9.48 26.41
C ALA A 2 -48.18 9.38 25.00
N CYS A 3 -47.11 10.14 24.76
CA CYS A 3 -46.19 10.00 23.64
C CYS A 3 -45.43 8.66 23.72
N HIS A 4 -45.55 7.81 22.71
CA HIS A 4 -44.57 6.76 22.43
C HIS A 4 -43.82 7.05 21.14
N ARG A 5 -42.70 7.78 21.27
CA ARG A 5 -41.63 7.80 20.28
C ARG A 5 -40.97 6.42 20.28
N ARG A 6 -41.06 5.69 19.17
CA ARG A 6 -40.18 4.53 18.92
C ARG A 6 -38.77 5.04 18.63
N PRO A 7 -37.71 4.43 19.19
CA PRO A 7 -36.36 4.81 18.87
C PRO A 7 -36.01 4.28 17.48
N PHE A 8 -35.58 5.17 16.59
CA PHE A 8 -34.85 4.80 15.38
C PHE A 8 -33.49 4.24 15.81
N THR A 9 -33.40 2.92 15.94
CA THR A 9 -32.12 2.21 15.98
C THR A 9 -31.47 2.35 14.61
N ARG A 10 -30.40 3.15 14.52
CA ARG A 10 -29.51 3.13 13.34
C ARG A 10 -28.99 1.71 13.16
N PRO A 11 -28.95 1.16 11.93
CA PRO A 11 -28.29 -0.12 11.72
C PRO A 11 -26.79 0.06 11.98
N PRO A 12 -26.11 -0.94 12.58
CA PRO A 12 -24.67 -0.88 12.76
C PRO A 12 -24.00 -0.89 11.38
N SER A 13 -23.01 -0.02 11.22
CA SER A 13 -22.14 0.15 10.06
C SER A 13 -21.25 -1.08 9.78
N ARG A 14 -21.88 -2.20 9.39
CA ARG A 14 -21.22 -3.48 9.09
C ARG A 14 -20.75 -3.62 7.64
N CYS A 15 -20.99 -2.63 6.77
CA CYS A 15 -20.77 -2.78 5.33
C CYS A 15 -19.28 -2.77 4.91
N ASN A 16 -18.38 -2.07 5.62
CA ASN A 16 -17.02 -1.87 5.12
C ASN A 16 -16.05 -3.03 5.42
N LYS A 17 -16.27 -3.80 6.50
CA LYS A 17 -15.41 -4.95 6.81
C LYS A 17 -15.58 -6.07 5.78
N CYS A 18 -16.82 -6.35 5.37
CA CYS A 18 -17.09 -7.36 4.34
C CYS A 18 -16.49 -6.97 2.98
N THR A 19 -16.53 -5.70 2.59
CA THR A 19 -15.98 -5.27 1.30
C THR A 19 -14.46 -5.36 1.27
N LEU A 20 -13.77 -4.99 2.36
CA LEU A 20 -12.32 -5.05 2.41
C LEU A 20 -11.81 -6.49 2.51
N GLU A 21 -12.41 -7.34 3.35
CA GLU A 21 -12.06 -8.78 3.42
C GLU A 21 -12.36 -9.52 2.11
N TYR A 22 -13.41 -9.12 1.39
CA TYR A 22 -13.74 -9.66 0.07
C TYR A 22 -12.74 -9.21 -1.00
N LEU A 23 -12.43 -7.90 -1.07
CA LEU A 23 -11.39 -7.37 -1.98
C LEU A 23 -10.03 -8.03 -1.69
N TRP A 24 -9.76 -8.29 -0.42
CA TRP A 24 -8.53 -8.93 0.07
C TRP A 24 -8.43 -10.40 -0.34
N SER A 25 -9.51 -11.15 -0.12
CA SER A 25 -9.61 -12.55 -0.56
C SER A 25 -9.54 -12.65 -2.07
N GLY A 26 -10.13 -11.69 -2.80
CA GLY A 26 -9.96 -11.55 -4.25
C GLY A 26 -8.49 -11.40 -4.62
N LEU A 27 -7.79 -10.38 -4.07
CA LEU A 27 -6.37 -10.15 -4.34
C LEU A 27 -5.45 -11.35 -4.05
N LEU A 28 -5.73 -12.08 -2.97
CA LEU A 28 -4.96 -13.28 -2.61
C LEU A 28 -5.32 -14.50 -3.48
N ASN A 29 -6.59 -14.66 -3.88
CA ASN A 29 -7.07 -15.79 -4.68
C ASN A 29 -7.00 -15.56 -6.20
N LEU A 30 -6.63 -14.35 -6.66
CA LEU A 30 -6.41 -14.00 -8.07
C LEU A 30 -5.13 -14.63 -8.66
N GLU A 31 -4.70 -15.79 -8.17
CA GLU A 31 -3.57 -16.55 -8.76
C GLU A 31 -3.82 -16.99 -10.22
N LYS A 32 -5.05 -16.84 -10.74
CA LYS A 32 -5.44 -17.33 -12.07
C LYS A 32 -5.90 -16.27 -13.07
N GLU A 33 -6.12 -15.02 -12.65
CA GLU A 33 -6.65 -13.98 -13.54
C GLU A 33 -5.87 -12.67 -13.40
N GLU A 34 -4.82 -12.52 -14.21
CA GLU A 34 -3.94 -11.34 -14.24
C GLU A 34 -4.71 -10.05 -14.61
N ASP A 35 -5.74 -10.17 -15.44
CA ASP A 35 -6.49 -9.04 -16.00
C ASP A 35 -7.27 -8.21 -14.95
N TYR A 36 -7.59 -8.78 -13.79
CA TYR A 36 -8.40 -8.11 -12.75
C TYR A 36 -7.59 -7.47 -11.63
N ILE A 37 -6.29 -7.75 -11.56
CA ILE A 37 -5.43 -7.27 -10.46
C ILE A 37 -5.35 -5.75 -10.46
N GLY A 38 -5.15 -5.14 -11.63
CA GLY A 38 -5.04 -3.68 -11.74
C GLY A 38 -6.28 -2.95 -11.23
N SER A 39 -7.46 -3.36 -11.71
CA SER A 39 -8.73 -2.76 -11.29
C SER A 39 -9.04 -2.99 -9.80
N THR A 40 -8.75 -4.18 -9.28
CA THR A 40 -8.95 -4.51 -7.86
C THR A 40 -8.03 -3.69 -6.96
N ALA A 41 -6.74 -3.59 -7.33
CA ALA A 41 -5.77 -2.75 -6.63
C ALA A 41 -6.16 -1.27 -6.68
N ALA A 42 -6.60 -0.77 -7.84
CA ALA A 42 -7.07 0.59 -7.98
C ALA A 42 -8.23 0.91 -7.04
N LEU A 43 -9.22 0.01 -6.93
CA LEU A 43 -10.34 0.15 -6.02
C LEU A 43 -9.88 0.13 -4.56
N LEU A 44 -9.07 -0.87 -4.18
CA LEU A 44 -8.53 -1.02 -2.82
C LEU A 44 -7.84 0.27 -2.36
N PHE A 45 -6.86 0.77 -3.10
CA PHE A 45 -6.13 1.98 -2.70
C PHE A 45 -6.99 3.24 -2.74
N SER A 46 -8.00 3.29 -3.61
CA SER A 46 -8.96 4.41 -3.63
C SER A 46 -9.83 4.42 -2.38
N ASP A 47 -10.26 3.25 -1.90
CA ASP A 47 -11.11 3.15 -0.72
C ASP A 47 -10.32 3.35 0.57
N LEU A 48 -9.11 2.80 0.64
CA LEU A 48 -8.18 3.11 1.73
C LEU A 48 -7.88 4.60 1.81
N LEU A 49 -7.70 5.27 0.66
CA LEU A 49 -7.49 6.71 0.60
C LEU A 49 -8.68 7.50 1.18
N LYS A 50 -9.91 7.10 0.85
CA LYS A 50 -11.12 7.73 1.41
C LYS A 50 -11.24 7.55 2.92
N LEU A 51 -10.69 6.47 3.49
CA LEU A 51 -10.68 6.24 4.94
C LEU A 51 -9.75 7.21 5.67
N ILE A 52 -8.56 7.48 5.11
CA ILE A 52 -7.59 8.40 5.71
C ILE A 52 -7.93 9.87 5.42
N ARG A 53 -8.47 10.14 4.23
CA ARG A 53 -8.79 11.47 3.74
C ARG A 53 -10.14 11.44 3.01
N PRO A 54 -11.26 11.52 3.74
CA PRO A 54 -12.58 11.58 3.14
C PRO A 54 -12.69 12.78 2.19
N PRO A 55 -13.51 12.72 1.13
CA PRO A 55 -13.81 13.90 0.32
C PRO A 55 -14.73 14.84 1.10
N HIS A 56 -14.22 16.03 1.46
CA HIS A 56 -14.99 17.09 2.12
C HIS A 56 -14.31 18.44 1.91
N ASP A 57 -15.11 19.50 1.96
CA ASP A 57 -14.67 20.87 1.66
C ASP A 57 -13.94 21.54 2.85
N ARG A 58 -13.75 20.84 3.96
CA ARG A 58 -13.18 21.38 5.19
C ARG A 58 -11.84 20.71 5.50
N PRO A 59 -10.93 21.39 6.22
CA PRO A 59 -9.71 20.75 6.70
C PRO A 59 -10.06 19.59 7.64
N TYR A 60 -9.77 18.37 7.18
CA TYR A 60 -9.82 17.17 8.01
C TYR A 60 -8.60 17.08 8.89
N ARG A 61 -8.78 16.58 10.10
CA ARG A 61 -7.68 15.93 10.80
C ARG A 61 -8.20 14.78 11.62
N LEU A 62 -7.66 13.59 11.37
CA LEU A 62 -7.93 12.44 12.22
C LEU A 62 -7.41 12.70 13.63
N LYS A 63 -8.17 12.25 14.63
CA LYS A 63 -7.69 12.23 16.02
C LYS A 63 -6.49 11.29 16.12
N THR A 64 -5.52 11.60 16.98
CA THR A 64 -4.32 10.78 17.17
C THR A 64 -4.64 9.33 17.52
N SER A 65 -5.68 9.06 18.32
CA SER A 65 -6.12 7.69 18.61
C SER A 65 -6.60 6.95 17.36
N THR A 66 -7.37 7.62 16.50
CA THR A 66 -7.83 7.07 15.22
C THR A 66 -6.67 6.84 14.27
N GLN A 67 -5.70 7.75 14.20
CA GLN A 67 -4.48 7.57 13.40
C GLN A 67 -3.72 6.31 13.81
N LYS A 68 -3.51 6.11 15.12
CA LYS A 68 -2.86 4.91 15.67
C LYS A 68 -3.62 3.62 15.34
N GLN A 69 -4.94 3.64 15.44
CA GLN A 69 -5.76 2.49 15.05
C GLN A 69 -5.67 2.19 13.55
N VAL A 70 -5.68 3.22 12.71
CA VAL A 70 -5.54 3.05 11.26
C VAL A 70 -4.19 2.42 10.92
N ILE A 71 -3.07 2.96 11.40
CA ILE A 71 -1.74 2.41 11.09
C ILE A 71 -1.55 0.99 11.63
N ALA A 72 -2.02 0.72 12.84
CA ALA A 72 -1.99 -0.63 13.41
C ALA A 72 -2.78 -1.61 12.52
N THR A 73 -3.98 -1.22 12.11
CA THR A 73 -4.83 -2.04 11.24
C THR A 73 -4.17 -2.29 9.88
N LEU A 74 -3.60 -1.25 9.25
CA LEU A 74 -2.92 -1.39 7.95
C LEU A 74 -1.67 -2.30 8.05
N ARG A 75 -0.93 -2.21 9.15
CA ARG A 75 0.22 -3.08 9.43
C ARG A 75 -0.22 -4.52 9.64
N ASP A 76 -1.20 -4.75 10.52
CA ASP A 76 -1.70 -6.08 10.84
C ASP A 76 -2.33 -6.77 9.63
N TRP A 77 -2.89 -5.98 8.71
CA TRP A 77 -3.36 -6.46 7.42
C TRP A 77 -2.23 -6.78 6.44
N GLY A 78 -0.97 -6.47 6.72
CA GLY A 78 0.13 -6.73 5.79
C GLY A 78 0.05 -5.87 4.52
N LEU A 79 -0.37 -4.60 4.65
CA LEU A 79 -0.54 -3.71 3.50
C LEU A 79 0.72 -3.61 2.63
N LEU A 80 1.90 -3.63 3.25
CA LEU A 80 3.17 -3.59 2.54
C LEU A 80 3.39 -4.82 1.67
N ASP A 81 3.11 -6.00 2.21
CA ASP A 81 3.25 -7.26 1.49
C ASP A 81 2.27 -7.33 0.32
N VAL A 82 1.04 -6.86 0.50
CA VAL A 82 0.09 -6.75 -0.62
C VAL A 82 0.52 -5.72 -1.64
N THR A 83 1.07 -4.59 -1.21
CA THR A 83 1.64 -3.61 -2.15
C THR A 83 2.74 -4.25 -2.99
N ALA A 84 3.68 -4.96 -2.36
CA ALA A 84 4.76 -5.67 -3.06
C ALA A 84 4.22 -6.70 -4.06
N ARG A 85 3.24 -7.52 -3.66
CA ARG A 85 2.59 -8.51 -4.54
C ARG A 85 1.89 -7.86 -5.73
N ILE A 86 1.21 -6.73 -5.52
CA ILE A 86 0.57 -5.96 -6.61
C ILE A 86 1.66 -5.50 -7.59
N LEU A 87 2.74 -4.88 -7.11
CA LEU A 87 3.84 -4.42 -7.97
C LEU A 87 4.46 -5.55 -8.81
N LEU A 88 4.54 -6.78 -8.28
CA LEU A 88 5.04 -7.93 -9.05
C LEU A 88 4.12 -8.42 -10.15
N ARG A 89 2.80 -8.23 -9.98
CA ARG A 89 1.78 -8.78 -10.88
C ARG A 89 1.21 -7.77 -11.85
N LEU A 90 1.37 -6.48 -11.57
CA LEU A 90 1.08 -5.43 -12.53
C LEU A 90 1.98 -5.64 -13.77
N GLY A 91 1.40 -5.40 -14.95
CA GLY A 91 2.11 -5.42 -16.22
C GLY A 91 2.53 -4.01 -16.62
N SER A 92 2.81 -3.82 -17.92
CA SER A 92 3.16 -2.51 -18.48
C SER A 92 1.99 -1.81 -19.18
N THR A 93 0.74 -2.08 -18.77
CA THR A 93 -0.44 -1.47 -19.39
C THR A 93 -0.72 -0.10 -18.82
N GLN A 94 -1.42 0.78 -19.55
CA GLN A 94 -1.82 2.11 -19.07
C GLN A 94 -2.56 2.07 -17.71
N ASN A 95 -3.37 1.04 -17.49
CA ASN A 95 -4.09 0.84 -16.23
C ASN A 95 -3.13 0.62 -15.07
N ASP A 96 -2.04 -0.13 -15.29
CA ASP A 96 -1.05 -0.44 -14.26
C ASP A 96 -0.35 0.84 -13.76
N PHE A 97 -0.02 1.77 -14.66
CA PHE A 97 0.53 3.08 -14.27
C PHE A 97 -0.44 3.87 -13.37
N LEU A 98 -1.75 3.78 -13.63
CA LEU A 98 -2.75 4.43 -12.77
C LEU A 98 -2.78 3.78 -11.38
N VAL A 99 -2.57 2.47 -11.29
CA VAL A 99 -2.45 1.75 -10.02
C VAL A 99 -1.22 2.22 -9.25
N LEU A 100 -0.04 2.25 -9.90
CA LEU A 100 1.20 2.76 -9.29
C LEU A 100 1.03 4.18 -8.72
N ARG A 101 0.34 5.05 -9.48
CA ARG A 101 0.02 6.42 -9.04
C ARG A 101 -0.90 6.43 -7.83
N LYS A 102 -1.93 5.57 -7.79
CA LYS A 102 -2.86 5.47 -6.65
C LYS A 102 -2.16 4.96 -5.39
N ILE A 103 -1.27 3.97 -5.53
CA ILE A 103 -0.42 3.48 -4.44
C ILE A 103 0.43 4.64 -3.89
N THR A 104 1.15 5.32 -4.76
CA THR A 104 2.01 6.47 -4.41
C THR A 104 1.21 7.55 -3.67
N LEU A 105 0.03 7.92 -4.20
CA LEU A 105 -0.84 8.92 -3.59
C LEU A 105 -1.30 8.48 -2.20
N PHE A 106 -1.74 7.22 -2.04
CA PHE A 106 -2.20 6.70 -0.77
C PHE A 106 -1.11 6.82 0.31
N TYR A 107 0.12 6.37 0.04
CA TYR A 107 1.19 6.44 1.04
C TYR A 107 1.63 7.87 1.34
N SER A 108 1.55 8.77 0.36
CA SER A 108 1.81 10.21 0.56
C SER A 108 0.79 10.82 1.52
N GLU A 109 -0.49 10.48 1.36
CA GLU A 109 -1.56 10.94 2.23
C GLU A 109 -1.53 10.28 3.61
N LEU A 110 -1.08 9.03 3.69
CA LEU A 110 -0.82 8.39 4.98
C LEU A 110 0.27 9.15 5.74
N ALA A 111 1.35 9.54 5.07
CA ALA A 111 2.46 10.31 5.63
C ALA A 111 2.12 11.77 5.95
N SER A 112 1.15 12.37 5.24
CA SER A 112 0.62 13.70 5.59
C SER A 112 -0.30 13.64 6.82
N THR A 113 -0.94 12.50 7.03
CA THR A 113 -1.88 12.27 8.13
C THR A 113 -1.17 11.88 9.42
N VAL A 114 -0.16 11.01 9.35
CA VAL A 114 0.53 10.43 10.52
C VAL A 114 2.00 10.86 10.53
N PRO A 115 2.57 11.27 11.69
CA PRO A 115 3.97 11.61 11.79
C PRO A 115 4.88 10.49 11.26
N LYS A 116 5.89 10.85 10.47
CA LYS A 116 6.85 9.88 9.90
C LYS A 116 7.55 9.03 10.96
N SER A 117 7.83 9.57 12.13
CA SER A 117 8.45 8.82 13.24
C SER A 117 7.56 7.69 13.76
N GLU A 118 6.25 7.92 13.82
CA GLU A 118 5.26 6.90 14.20
C GLU A 118 5.15 5.85 13.09
N LEU A 119 5.03 6.25 11.82
CA LEU A 119 5.02 5.30 10.70
C LEU A 119 6.29 4.43 10.69
N ALA A 120 7.46 5.04 10.85
CA ALA A 120 8.73 4.32 10.90
C ALA A 120 8.80 3.35 12.07
N HIS A 121 8.18 3.67 13.22
CA HIS A 121 8.10 2.76 14.36
C HIS A 121 7.23 1.53 14.04
N TYR A 122 6.05 1.73 13.45
CA TYR A 122 5.11 0.64 13.15
C TYR A 122 5.58 -0.29 12.04
N PHE A 123 6.36 0.21 11.08
CA PHE A 123 6.82 -0.58 9.92
C PHE A 123 8.30 -0.96 9.98
N ARG A 124 8.98 -0.72 11.11
CA ARG A 124 10.42 -0.99 11.26
C ARG A 124 10.76 -2.47 11.05
N ASP A 125 9.92 -3.35 11.54
CA ASP A 125 10.06 -4.80 11.43
C ASP A 125 9.96 -5.31 9.99
N CYS A 126 9.32 -4.54 9.09
CA CYS A 126 9.23 -4.88 7.67
C CYS A 126 10.51 -4.55 6.88
N VAL A 127 11.44 -3.77 7.43
CA VAL A 127 12.64 -3.28 6.72
C VAL A 127 13.48 -4.41 6.10
N PRO A 128 13.77 -5.54 6.77
CA PRO A 128 14.55 -6.62 6.17
C PRO A 128 13.89 -7.22 4.93
N THR A 129 12.58 -7.47 4.98
CA THR A 129 11.79 -7.97 3.84
C THR A 129 11.75 -6.93 2.72
N TRP A 130 11.60 -5.66 3.09
CA TRP A 130 11.60 -4.52 2.17
C TRP A 130 12.88 -4.43 1.33
N LYS A 131 14.05 -4.57 1.98
CA LYS A 131 15.35 -4.56 1.32
C LYS A 131 15.46 -5.67 0.29
N LYS A 132 15.09 -6.91 0.66
CA LYS A 132 15.10 -8.05 -0.26
C LYS A 132 14.25 -7.80 -1.50
N PHE A 133 13.06 -7.24 -1.31
CA PHE A 133 12.17 -6.90 -2.42
C PHE A 133 12.73 -5.78 -3.32
N ASN A 134 13.32 -4.75 -2.73
CA ASN A 134 13.94 -3.66 -3.51
C ASN A 134 15.12 -4.17 -4.35
N SER A 135 15.96 -5.03 -3.77
CA SER A 135 17.05 -5.70 -4.51
C SER A 135 16.52 -6.53 -5.67
N TYR A 136 15.42 -7.26 -5.45
CA TYR A 136 14.77 -8.04 -6.50
C TYR A 136 14.28 -7.16 -7.66
N LEU A 137 13.56 -6.06 -7.38
CA LEU A 137 13.11 -5.12 -8.41
C LEU A 137 14.29 -4.51 -9.18
N THR A 138 15.36 -4.15 -8.48
CA THR A 138 16.58 -3.59 -9.08
C THR A 138 17.26 -4.60 -10.01
N ILE A 139 17.37 -5.86 -9.60
CA ILE A 139 17.94 -6.92 -10.45
C ILE A 139 17.08 -7.08 -11.70
N LEU A 140 15.76 -7.21 -11.56
CA LEU A 140 14.85 -7.36 -12.70
C LEU A 140 14.91 -6.17 -13.67
N GLY A 141 14.99 -4.95 -13.15
CA GLY A 141 15.13 -3.74 -13.96
C GLY A 141 16.44 -3.67 -14.75
N ASN A 142 17.50 -4.36 -14.31
CA ASN A 142 18.81 -4.36 -14.95
C ASN A 142 19.11 -5.60 -15.80
N LEU A 143 18.22 -6.60 -15.86
CA LEU A 143 18.44 -7.79 -16.68
C LEU A 143 18.44 -7.42 -18.18
N PRO A 144 19.46 -7.82 -18.97
CA PRO A 144 19.49 -7.55 -20.40
C PRO A 144 18.29 -8.23 -21.09
N VAL A 145 17.54 -7.49 -21.89
CA VAL A 145 16.30 -7.93 -22.55
C VAL A 145 16.57 -9.13 -23.46
N ILE A 146 16.19 -10.33 -23.03
CA ILE A 146 16.18 -11.52 -23.90
C ILE A 146 14.85 -11.61 -24.69
N SER A 147 13.81 -10.86 -24.30
CA SER A 147 12.48 -10.89 -24.94
C SER A 147 11.71 -9.57 -24.72
N SER A 148 11.21 -9.00 -25.80
CA SER A 148 10.74 -7.61 -25.98
C SER A 148 9.39 -7.23 -25.35
N LYS A 149 8.92 -7.89 -24.29
CA LYS A 149 7.53 -7.70 -23.83
C LYS A 149 7.32 -6.98 -22.50
N THR A 150 8.36 -6.73 -21.72
CA THR A 150 8.23 -5.90 -20.49
C THR A 150 9.22 -4.75 -20.56
N PRO A 151 8.78 -3.50 -20.79
CA PRO A 151 9.68 -2.36 -20.90
C PRO A 151 10.43 -2.18 -19.57
N HIS A 152 11.75 -2.01 -19.59
CA HIS A 152 12.55 -1.62 -18.42
C HIS A 152 11.90 -0.49 -17.60
N MET A 153 11.28 0.45 -18.33
CA MET A 153 10.48 1.54 -17.78
C MET A 153 9.44 1.09 -16.74
N TYR A 154 8.85 -0.10 -16.91
CA TYR A 154 7.90 -0.66 -15.95
C TYR A 154 8.55 -0.96 -14.59
N PHE A 155 9.65 -1.71 -14.60
CA PHE A 155 10.39 -2.05 -13.37
C PHE A 155 11.02 -0.83 -12.73
N ASP A 156 11.44 0.15 -13.52
CA ASP A 156 11.94 1.44 -13.02
C ASP A 156 10.86 2.20 -12.24
N MET A 157 9.62 2.22 -12.72
CA MET A 157 8.53 2.85 -11.97
C MET A 157 8.09 2.04 -10.77
N CYS A 158 8.13 0.71 -10.82
CA CYS A 158 7.88 -0.11 -9.65
C CYS A 158 8.91 0.17 -8.56
N THR A 159 10.19 0.24 -8.94
CA THR A 159 11.30 0.60 -8.06
C THR A 159 11.13 2.01 -7.51
N THR A 160 10.76 2.97 -8.37
CA THR A 160 10.49 4.36 -7.97
C THR A 160 9.33 4.45 -6.99
N THR A 161 8.23 3.74 -7.26
CA THR A 161 7.05 3.66 -6.40
C THR A 161 7.43 3.05 -5.06
N TRP A 162 8.18 1.95 -5.06
CA TRP A 162 8.65 1.28 -3.86
C TRP A 162 9.54 2.19 -3.00
N ASN A 163 10.49 2.88 -3.61
CA ASN A 163 11.34 3.85 -2.92
C ASN A 163 10.53 5.03 -2.35
N HIS A 164 9.52 5.51 -3.07
CA HIS A 164 8.62 6.55 -2.59
C HIS A 164 7.84 6.11 -1.34
N ILE A 165 7.36 4.86 -1.32
CA ILE A 165 6.68 4.31 -0.14
C ILE A 165 7.63 4.29 1.06
N SER A 166 8.87 3.82 0.88
CA SER A 166 9.89 3.83 1.94
C SER A 166 10.11 5.26 2.50
N ALA A 167 10.22 6.25 1.62
CA ALA A 167 10.39 7.65 2.02
C ALA A 167 9.16 8.24 2.74
N SER A 168 7.95 7.80 2.35
CA SER A 168 6.69 8.20 2.98
C SER A 168 6.57 7.62 4.40
N LEU A 169 6.99 6.38 4.59
CA LEU A 169 6.96 5.69 5.88
C LEU A 169 8.13 6.06 6.80
N GLY A 170 9.04 6.92 6.36
CA GLY A 170 10.21 7.31 7.14
C GLY A 170 11.28 6.22 7.24
N LEU A 171 11.28 5.26 6.32
CA LEU A 171 12.20 4.12 6.27
C LEU A 171 13.37 4.32 5.29
N ALA A 172 13.40 5.43 4.54
CA ALA A 172 14.38 5.68 3.48
C ALA A 172 15.85 5.51 3.92
N LEU A 173 16.20 5.96 5.13
CA LEU A 173 17.55 5.81 5.66
C LEU A 173 17.86 4.34 6.00
N ALA A 174 16.94 3.66 6.68
CA ALA A 174 17.09 2.25 7.02
C ALA A 174 17.21 1.36 5.78
N THR A 175 16.63 1.77 4.64
CA THR A 175 16.75 1.07 3.36
C THR A 175 18.04 1.36 2.59
N ARG A 176 18.77 2.43 2.91
CA ARG A 176 20.03 2.81 2.24
C ARG A 176 21.26 2.10 2.78
N ASP A 177 21.17 1.52 3.98
CA ASP A 177 22.30 0.84 4.59
C ASP A 177 22.59 -0.50 3.88
N HIS A 178 23.59 -0.40 3.00
CA HIS A 178 24.64 -1.37 2.65
C HIS A 178 24.29 -2.55 1.75
N PHE A 179 24.67 -2.37 0.47
CA PHE A 179 25.11 -3.41 -0.45
C PHE A 179 26.64 -3.68 -0.33
N GLY A 180 27.30 -3.24 0.76
CA GLY A 180 28.76 -3.07 0.79
C GLY A 180 29.58 -3.86 1.81
N GLU A 181 29.04 -4.30 2.94
CA GLU A 181 29.83 -4.92 4.03
C GLU A 181 28.92 -6.02 4.62
N ASP A 182 29.06 -7.31 4.27
CA ASP A 182 29.70 -8.29 5.17
C ASP A 182 29.69 -9.71 4.54
N CYS A 183 29.92 -9.85 3.22
CA CYS A 183 29.93 -11.18 2.58
C CYS A 183 31.33 -11.80 2.36
N TYR A 184 32.41 -11.25 2.93
CA TYR A 184 33.77 -11.79 2.78
C TYR A 184 34.55 -11.92 4.09
N SER A 185 33.88 -12.29 5.19
CA SER A 185 34.54 -12.60 6.45
C SER A 185 34.07 -13.95 7.00
N SER A 186 34.46 -15.03 6.32
CA SER A 186 34.51 -16.39 6.87
C SER A 186 35.43 -17.25 6.04
#